data_AF-A0AAE0YA81-F1
#
_entry.id   AF-A0AAE0YA81-F1
#
_cell.length_a   1.000
_cell.length_b   1.000
_cell.length_c   1.000
_cell.angle_alpha   90.00
_cell.angle_beta   90.00
_cell.angle_gamma   90.00
#
_symmetry.space_group_name_H-M   'P 1'
#
loop_
_entity.id
_entity.type
_entity.pdbx_description
1 polymer ?
#
loop_
_entity_poly.entity_id
_entity_poly.type
_entity_poly.pdbx_seq_one_letter_code
_entity_poly.pdbx_strand_id
1 'polypeptide(L)' 'MEHTCGTCDRQFRRKAELDRHTKRQTPCKPPAYTCSRCGKGFASYQTLWRHKKTLHGEQAQTPRVADIATHAAPP' A
#
# COMPACT_ATOMS: atom_id res chain seq x y z
N MET A 1 -32.98 -7.94 -6.78
CA MET A 1 -31.88 -7.95 -5.78
C MET A 1 -30.78 -7.07 -6.35
N GLU A 2 -30.54 -5.92 -5.72
CA GLU A 2 -29.46 -5.01 -6.12
C GLU A 2 -28.26 -5.27 -5.21
N HIS A 3 -27.07 -5.29 -5.80
CA HIS A 3 -25.82 -5.56 -5.09
C HIS A 3 -25.09 -4.23 -4.89
N THR A 4 -25.26 -3.62 -3.72
CA THR A 4 -24.66 -2.33 -3.38
C THR A 4 -23.28 -2.51 -2.77
N CYS A 5 -22.34 -1.67 -3.16
CA CYS A 5 -21.02 -1.62 -2.56
C CYS A 5 -21.01 -0.77 -1.29
N GLY A 6 -20.71 -1.37 -0.13
CA GLY A 6 -20.68 -0.68 1.16
C GLY A 6 -19.57 0.37 1.32
N THR A 7 -18.63 0.47 0.38
CA THR A 7 -17.50 1.42 0.42
C THR A 7 -17.67 2.65 -0.46
N CYS A 8 -18.55 2.62 -1.47
CA CYS A 8 -18.76 3.78 -2.36
C CYS A 8 -20.18 3.91 -2.90
N ASP A 9 -21.14 3.20 -2.30
CA ASP A 9 -22.58 3.26 -2.59
C ASP A 9 -22.96 2.94 -4.06
N ARG A 10 -22.08 2.28 -4.81
CA ARG A 10 -22.39 1.86 -6.18
C ARG A 10 -23.28 0.63 -6.20
N GLN A 11 -24.34 0.69 -7.00
CA GLN A 11 -25.26 -0.43 -7.21
C GLN A 11 -24.91 -1.20 -8.48
N PHE A 12 -24.97 -2.53 -8.37
CA PHE A 12 -24.71 -3.47 -9.45
C PHE A 12 -25.89 -4.43 -9.61
N ARG A 13 -26.18 -4.79 -10.86
CA ARG A 13 -27.28 -5.71 -11.20
C ARG A 13 -26.94 -7.17 -10.92
N ARG A 14 -25.65 -7.51 -10.83
CA ARG A 14 -25.17 -8.89 -10.61
C ARG A 14 -24.11 -8.95 -9.51
N LYS A 15 -24.12 -10.01 -8.72
CA LYS A 15 -23.11 -10.28 -7.67
C LYS A 15 -21.69 -10.31 -8.23
N ALA A 16 -21.49 -10.89 -9.42
CA ALA A 16 -20.17 -10.95 -10.07
C ALA A 16 -19.59 -9.57 -10.42
N GLU A 17 -20.46 -8.60 -10.71
CA GLU A 17 -20.04 -7.22 -10.99
C GLU A 17 -19.62 -6.50 -9.71
N LEU A 18 -20.38 -6.71 -8.62
CA LEU A 18 -20.00 -6.23 -7.29
C LEU A 18 -18.68 -6.85 -6.84
N ASP A 19 -18.46 -8.15 -7.02
CA ASP A 19 -17.22 -8.85 -6.62
C ASP A 19 -15.98 -8.32 -7.35
N ARG A 20 -16.08 -8.15 -8.67
CA ARG A 20 -15.01 -7.51 -9.46
C ARG A 20 -14.74 -6.07 -9.01
N HIS A 21 -15.81 -5.34 -8.68
CA HIS A 21 -15.73 -3.98 -8.19
C HIS A 21 -15.04 -3.90 -6.82
N THR A 22 -15.49 -4.68 -5.84
CA THR A 22 -14.91 -4.72 -4.49
C THR A 22 -13.48 -5.23 -4.49
N LYS A 23 -13.12 -6.16 -5.39
CA LYS A 23 -11.73 -6.63 -5.55
C LYS A 23 -10.79 -5.54 -6.08
N ARG A 24 -11.30 -4.62 -6.92
CA ARG A 24 -10.56 -3.44 -7.38
C ARG A 24 -10.53 -2.33 -6.33
N GLN A 25 -11.60 -2.19 -5.54
CA GLN A 25 -11.69 -1.20 -4.47
C GLN A 25 -10.86 -1.56 -3.26
N THR A 26 -10.88 -2.83 -2.88
CA THR A 26 -9.97 -3.37 -1.87
C THR A 26 -8.59 -3.20 -2.46
N PRO A 27 -7.74 -2.31 -1.93
CA PRO A 27 -6.34 -2.34 -2.26
C PRO A 27 -5.81 -3.65 -1.66
N CYS A 28 -5.94 -4.75 -2.43
CA CYS A 28 -5.56 -6.11 -2.05
C CYS A 28 -4.06 -6.19 -1.69
N LYS A 29 -3.31 -5.14 -2.03
CA LYS A 29 -2.01 -4.83 -1.47
C LYS A 29 -2.19 -3.60 -0.57
N PRO A 30 -1.85 -3.63 0.74
CA PRO A 30 -1.48 -2.38 1.40
C PRO A 30 -0.41 -1.70 0.54
N PRO A 31 -0.35 -0.35 0.46
CA PRO A 31 0.76 0.30 -0.20
C PRO A 31 2.03 -0.16 0.50
N ALA A 32 2.73 -1.12 -0.11
CA ALA A 32 3.86 -1.78 0.51
C ALA A 32 4.95 -0.77 0.89
N TYR A 33 4.91 0.40 0.26
CA TYR A 33 5.86 1.48 0.44
C TYR A 33 5.10 2.80 0.60
N THR A 34 5.04 3.31 1.82
CA THR A 34 4.42 4.61 2.12
C THR A 34 5.51 5.63 2.36
N CYS A 35 5.32 6.84 1.85
CA CYS A 35 6.25 7.93 2.08
C CYS A 35 6.03 8.55 3.46
N SER A 36 7.00 8.40 4.38
CA SER A 36 6.88 8.93 5.75
C SER A 36 6.73 10.45 5.84
N ARG A 37 7.08 11.19 4.77
CA ARG A 37 7.04 12.67 4.76
C ARG A 37 5.71 13.25 4.27
N CYS A 38 4.98 12.53 3.42
CA CYS A 38 3.72 13.01 2.83
C CYS A 38 2.57 12.00 2.88
N GLY A 39 2.79 10.80 3.43
CA GLY A 39 1.77 9.75 3.56
C GLY A 39 1.37 9.08 2.24
N LYS A 40 1.99 9.41 1.11
CA LYS A 40 1.61 8.84 -0.19
C LYS A 40 2.03 7.37 -0.30
N GLY A 41 1.09 6.51 -0.69
CA GLY A 41 1.30 5.08 -0.89
C GLY A 41 1.77 4.74 -2.30
N PHE A 42 2.71 3.79 -2.41
CA PHE A 42 3.28 3.31 -3.66
C PHE A 42 3.24 1.78 -3.73
N ALA A 43 3.05 1.26 -4.94
CA ALA A 43 3.02 -0.18 -5.19
C ALA A 43 4.42 -0.84 -5.16
N SER A 44 5.50 -0.06 -5.27
CA SER A 44 6.86 -0.57 -5.29
C SER A 44 7.86 0.39 -4.63
N TYR A 45 8.96 -0.17 -4.11
CA TYR A 45 10.04 0.61 -3.51
C TYR A 45 10.67 1.59 -4.51
N GLN A 46 10.87 1.15 -5.76
CA GLN A 46 11.51 1.97 -6.79
C GLN A 46 10.68 3.22 -7.15
N THR A 47 9.35 3.09 -7.12
CA THR A 47 8.44 4.24 -7.32
C THR A 47 8.42 5.17 -6.12
N LEU A 48 8.45 4.65 -4.89
CA LEU A 48 8.63 5.46 -3.68
C LEU A 48 9.98 6.18 -3.69
N TRP A 49 11.06 5.51 -4.06
CA TRP A 49 12.40 6.08 -4.11
C TRP A 49 12.48 7.26 -5.08
N ARG A 50 11.99 7.07 -6.32
CA ARG A 50 11.93 8.16 -7.29
C ARG A 50 11.11 9.33 -6.74
N HIS A 51 9.96 9.04 -6.13
CA HIS A 51 9.13 10.05 -5.48
C HIS A 51 9.89 10.82 -4.37
N LYS A 52 10.57 10.13 -3.45
CA LYS A 52 11.36 10.75 -2.38
C LYS A 52 12.49 11.61 -2.95
N LYS A 53 13.18 11.13 -3.97
CA LYS A 53 14.28 11.87 -4.63
C LYS A 53 13.78 13.15 -5.31
N THR A 54 12.68 13.08 -6.06
CA THR A 54 12.17 14.22 -6.84
C THR A 54 11.39 15.22 -6.00
N LEU A 55 10.61 14.77 -5.02
CA LEU A 55 9.72 15.65 -4.24
C LEU A 55 10.30 16.07 -2.90
N HIS A 56 11.16 15.27 -2.28
CA HIS A 56 11.73 15.57 -0.98
C HIS A 56 13.24 15.80 -1.02
N GLY A 57 13.86 15.69 -2.20
CA GLY A 57 15.30 15.82 -2.38
C GLY A 57 16.12 14.76 -1.63
N GLU A 58 15.46 13.72 -1.10
CA GLU A 58 16.10 12.74 -0.22
C GLU A 58 16.91 11.76 -1.08
N GLN A 59 18.22 11.95 -1.13
CA GLN A 59 19.16 10.97 -1.65
C GLN A 59 19.52 10.02 -0.50
N ALA A 60 19.27 8.72 -0.70
CA ALA A 60 19.56 7.65 0.26
C ALA A 60 18.52 7.41 1.36
N GLN A 61 17.64 6.44 1.09
CA GLN A 61 17.36 5.38 2.06
C GLN A 61 17.34 4.04 1.35
N THR A 62 18.51 3.47 1.05
CA THR A 62 18.55 2.02 0.84
C THR A 62 18.07 1.43 2.16
N PRO A 63 17.09 0.52 2.20
CA PRO A 63 17.12 -0.44 3.26
C PRO A 63 18.34 -1.31 2.96
N ARG A 64 19.53 -0.87 3.39
CA ARG A 64 20.45 -1.87 3.93
C ARG A 64 19.61 -2.53 4.99
N VAL A 65 19.36 -3.82 4.81
CA VAL A 65 18.98 -4.69 5.90
C VAL A 65 20.06 -4.48 6.97
N ALA A 66 19.83 -3.53 7.86
CA ALA A 66 20.67 -3.29 9.01
C ALA A 66 20.20 -4.32 10.02
N ASP A 67 20.95 -5.42 10.00
CA ASP A 67 21.30 -6.19 11.17
C ASP A 67 20.15 -6.93 11.86
N ILE A 68 20.19 -8.23 11.64
CA ILE A 68 19.61 -9.29 12.45
C ILE A 68 20.10 -9.06 13.89
N ALA A 69 19.36 -8.29 14.69
CA ALA A 69 19.59 -8.24 16.12
C ALA A 69 18.74 -9.35 16.77
N THR A 70 19.26 -10.58 16.68
CA THR A 70 18.99 -11.62 17.70
C THR A 70 19.39 -11.01 19.04
N HIS A 71 18.43 -10.41 19.75
CA HIS A 71 18.55 -10.27 21.18
C HIS A 71 18.00 -11.55 21.77
N ALA A 72 18.89 -12.56 21.87
CA ALA A 72 18.79 -13.54 22.91
C ALA A 72 18.63 -12.77 24.22
N ALA A 73 17.49 -12.94 24.88
CA ALA A 73 17.29 -12.49 26.25
C ALA A 73 17.60 -13.69 27.17
N PRO A 74 18.81 -13.76 27.78
CA PRO A 74 18.96 -14.35 29.10
C PRO A 74 18.58 -13.28 30.16
N PRO A 75 18.27 -13.63 31.41
CA PRO A 75 18.34 -14.92 32.10
C PRO A 75 17.00 -15.63 32.33
#